data_AF-A0A945J587-F1
#
_entry.id   AF-A0A945J587-F1
#
_cell.length_a   1.000
_cell.length_b   1.000
_cell.length_c   1.000
_cell.angle_alpha   90.00
_cell.angle_beta   90.00
_cell.angle_gamma   90.00
#
_symmetry.space_group_name_H-M   'P 1'
#
loop_
_entity.id
_entity.type
_entity.pdbx_description
1 polymer ?
#
loop_
_entity_poly.entity_id
_entity_poly.type
_entity_poly.pdbx_seq_one_letter_code
_entity_poly.pdbx_strand_id
1 'polypeptide(L)'
;PELAQHEKPQEAPKHLPVKNLCDWPWKVMTVDWNGNIYPCCDYVVWNNQEPNATFEVGKSNVKDIWNGPAVIENRTVHLTKGRGGYDICSECTRTGTAFKF
;
A
#
# COMPACT_ATOMS: atom_id res chain seq x y z
N PRO A 1 15.34 2.46 -21.32
CA PRO A 1 16.21 1.30 -20.99
C PRO A 1 15.70 0.04 -21.70
N GLU A 2 16.58 -0.90 -22.06
CA GLU A 2 16.25 -2.15 -22.79
C GLU A 2 15.11 -2.94 -22.10
N LEU A 3 15.10 -2.95 -20.77
CA LEU A 3 14.05 -3.57 -19.95
C LEU A 3 12.66 -2.94 -20.12
N ALA A 4 12.59 -1.62 -20.35
CA ALA A 4 11.32 -0.91 -20.53
C ALA A 4 10.65 -1.24 -21.87
N GLN A 5 11.39 -1.80 -22.83
CA GLN A 5 10.86 -2.17 -24.16
C GLN A 5 10.06 -3.47 -24.13
N HIS A 6 10.19 -4.26 -23.06
CA HIS A 6 9.45 -5.52 -22.85
C HIS A 6 8.29 -5.37 -21.86
N GLU A 7 8.11 -4.19 -21.27
CA GLU A 7 6.96 -3.94 -20.40
C GLU A 7 5.69 -3.93 -21.24
N LYS A 8 4.67 -4.67 -20.79
CA LYS A 8 3.35 -4.60 -21.41
C LYS A 8 2.86 -3.15 -21.35
N PRO A 9 2.26 -2.62 -22.43
CA PRO A 9 1.67 -1.29 -22.41
C PRO A 9 0.76 -1.17 -21.19
N GLN A 10 1.06 -0.24 -20.30
CA GLN A 10 0.16 0.09 -19.21
C GLN A 10 -1.01 0.86 -19.82
N GLU A 11 -2.12 0.18 -20.07
CA GLU A 11 -3.35 0.86 -20.48
C GLU A 11 -3.71 1.88 -19.41
N ALA A 12 -3.81 3.16 -19.80
CA ALA A 12 -4.34 4.18 -18.91
C ALA A 12 -5.77 3.77 -18.53
N PRO A 13 -6.07 3.50 -17.24
CA PRO A 13 -7.39 3.04 -16.86
C PRO A 13 -8.41 4.14 -17.15
N LYS A 14 -9.30 3.90 -18.11
CA LYS A 14 -10.35 4.86 -18.53
C LYS A 14 -11.33 5.18 -17.40
N HIS A 15 -11.50 4.25 -16.47
CA HIS A 15 -12.23 4.42 -15.21
C HIS A 15 -11.47 3.70 -14.10
N LEU A 16 -10.97 4.47 -13.13
CA LEU A 16 -10.45 3.90 -11.90
C LEU A 16 -11.60 3.20 -11.17
N PRO A 17 -11.45 1.92 -10.77
CA PRO A 17 -12.49 1.26 -10.01
C PRO A 17 -12.45 1.75 -8.56
N VAL A 18 -12.95 2.96 -8.31
CA VAL A 18 -13.13 3.55 -6.97
C VAL A 18 -14.07 2.67 -6.12
N LYS A 19 -14.92 1.86 -6.77
CA LYS A 19 -15.80 0.88 -6.14
C LYS A 19 -15.10 -0.39 -5.63
N ASN A 20 -13.85 -0.65 -5.99
CA ASN A 20 -13.16 -1.89 -5.62
C ASN A 20 -12.31 -1.67 -4.37
N LEU A 21 -12.59 -2.46 -3.32
CA LEU A 21 -11.76 -2.52 -2.12
C LEU A 21 -10.31 -2.84 -2.50
N CYS A 22 -9.36 -2.18 -1.84
CA CYS A 22 -7.94 -2.52 -1.96
C CYS A 22 -7.63 -3.63 -0.96
N ASP A 23 -7.07 -4.75 -1.41
CA ASP A 23 -6.72 -5.89 -0.55
C ASP A 23 -5.32 -5.78 0.07
N TRP A 24 -4.52 -4.81 -0.35
CA TRP A 24 -3.13 -4.63 0.09
C TRP A 24 -2.97 -4.42 1.60
N PRO A 25 -3.82 -3.64 2.30
CA PRO A 25 -3.72 -3.48 3.75
C PRO A 25 -3.76 -4.79 4.55
N TRP A 26 -4.24 -5.89 3.94
CA TRP A 26 -4.31 -7.23 4.53
C TRP A 26 -3.23 -8.19 4.05
N LYS A 27 -2.43 -7.83 3.04
CA LYS A 27 -1.50 -8.75 2.36
C LYS A 27 -0.06 -8.24 2.30
N VAL A 28 0.14 -6.92 2.33
CA VAL A 28 1.42 -6.29 2.06
C VAL A 28 1.81 -5.34 3.18
N MET A 29 3.07 -5.41 3.59
CA MET A 29 3.75 -4.43 4.42
C MET A 29 4.99 -3.98 3.65
N THR A 30 5.16 -2.68 3.48
CA THR A 30 6.38 -2.14 2.84
C THR A 30 7.32 -1.65 3.93
N VAL A 31 8.60 -2.00 3.82
CA VAL A 31 9.67 -1.50 4.69
C VAL A 31 10.58 -0.63 3.82
N ASP A 32 10.74 0.62 4.19
CA ASP A 32 11.65 1.56 3.54
C ASP A 32 13.08 1.41 4.07
N TRP A 33 14.07 1.96 3.37
CA TRP A 33 15.50 1.80 3.67
C TRP A 33 15.90 2.23 5.09
N ASN A 34 15.17 3.18 5.68
CA ASN A 34 15.39 3.70 7.03
C ASN A 34 14.61 2.91 8.12
N GLY A 35 13.95 1.81 7.75
CA GLY A 35 13.13 1.00 8.65
C GLY A 35 11.69 1.47 8.78
N ASN A 36 11.29 2.58 8.17
CA ASN A 36 9.89 3.00 8.19
C ASN A 36 8.98 1.97 7.51
N ILE A 37 7.84 1.70 8.12
CA ILE A 37 6.85 0.75 7.64
C ILE A 37 5.62 1.48 7.13
N TYR A 38 5.19 1.09 5.93
CA TYR A 38 4.04 1.66 5.24
C TYR A 38 3.05 0.57 4.81
N PRO A 39 1.75 0.92 4.65
CA PRO A 39 0.71 -0.05 4.28
C PRO A 39 0.75 -0.47 2.79
N CYS A 40 1.52 0.24 1.96
CA CYS A 40 1.58 0.04 0.50
C CYS A 40 2.87 0.66 -0.06
N CYS A 41 3.41 0.12 -1.16
CA CYS A 41 4.63 0.66 -1.78
C CYS A 41 4.43 2.04 -2.39
N ASP A 42 3.20 2.44 -2.74
CA ASP A 42 2.97 3.78 -3.27
C ASP A 42 3.09 4.86 -2.16
N TYR A 43 3.01 4.49 -0.86
CA TYR A 43 3.19 5.46 0.24
C TYR A 43 4.60 6.05 0.31
N VAL A 44 5.62 5.36 -0.23
CA VAL A 44 7.01 5.87 -0.24
C VAL A 44 7.30 6.80 -1.41
N VAL A 45 6.46 6.79 -2.45
CA VAL A 45 6.63 7.67 -3.64
C VAL A 45 5.72 8.90 -3.60
N TRP A 46 4.73 8.92 -2.71
CA TRP A 46 3.85 10.07 -2.47
C TRP A 46 4.40 10.91 -1.32
N ASN A 47 4.37 12.23 -1.47
CA ASN A 47 4.96 13.14 -0.49
C ASN A 47 4.13 13.20 0.82
N ASN A 48 4.81 13.53 1.93
CA ASN A 48 4.20 13.80 3.25
C ASN A 48 3.34 12.67 3.85
N GLN A 49 3.71 11.40 3.63
CA GLN A 49 3.04 10.28 4.29
C GLN A 49 3.76 9.88 5.58
N GLU A 50 3.00 9.80 6.67
CA GLU A 50 3.49 9.30 7.95
C GLU A 50 3.60 7.76 7.92
N PRO A 51 4.70 7.18 8.45
CA PRO A 51 4.83 5.74 8.56
C PRO A 51 3.88 5.18 9.62
N ASN A 52 3.43 3.94 9.42
CA ASN A 52 2.66 3.21 10.43
C ASN A 52 3.50 2.87 11.68
N ALA A 53 4.80 2.66 11.47
CA ALA A 53 5.79 2.36 12.50
C ALA A 53 7.20 2.52 11.93
N THR A 54 8.22 2.50 12.80
CA THR A 54 9.61 2.32 12.41
C THR A 54 10.11 0.99 12.98
N PHE A 55 10.64 0.14 12.11
CA PHE A 55 11.19 -1.16 12.46
C PHE A 55 12.65 -1.03 12.91
N GLU A 56 12.94 -1.53 14.10
CA GLU A 56 14.28 -1.63 14.64
C GLU A 56 14.69 -3.09 14.79
N VAL A 57 15.79 -3.47 14.15
CA VAL A 57 16.34 -4.84 14.18
C VAL A 57 16.64 -5.24 15.62
N GLY A 58 16.15 -6.42 16.02
CA GLY A 58 16.36 -6.99 17.35
C GLY A 58 15.48 -6.39 18.46
N LYS A 59 14.66 -5.37 18.16
CA LYS A 59 13.73 -4.75 19.12
C LYS A 59 12.28 -4.88 18.70
N SER A 60 11.99 -4.65 17.42
CA SER A 60 10.63 -4.66 16.88
C SER A 60 10.16 -6.08 16.56
N ASN A 61 8.88 -6.35 16.83
CA ASN A 61 8.20 -7.55 16.38
C ASN A 61 7.26 -7.21 15.20
N VAL A 62 7.49 -7.84 14.05
CA VAL A 62 6.70 -7.61 12.83
C VAL A 62 5.23 -7.94 13.03
N LYS A 63 4.90 -8.99 13.80
CA LYS A 63 3.52 -9.40 14.06
C LYS A 63 2.78 -8.35 14.89
N ASP A 64 3.45 -7.71 15.83
CA ASP A 64 2.87 -6.67 16.67
C ASP A 64 2.64 -5.39 15.85
N ILE A 65 3.58 -5.03 14.97
CA ILE A 65 3.41 -3.90 14.04
C ILE A 65 2.26 -4.15 13.06
N TRP A 66 2.21 -5.35 12.46
CA TRP A 66 1.18 -5.73 11.48
C TRP A 66 -0.24 -5.75 12.05
N ASN A 67 -0.38 -5.96 13.36
CA ASN A 67 -1.63 -5.90 14.09
C ASN A 67 -1.71 -4.67 15.02
N GLY A 68 -0.84 -3.69 14.78
CA GLY A 68 -0.79 -2.46 15.56
C GLY A 68 -1.93 -1.51 15.19
N PRO A 69 -2.18 -0.49 16.04
CA PRO A 69 -3.30 0.43 15.88
C PRO A 69 -3.29 1.16 14.54
N ALA A 70 -2.13 1.62 14.05
CA ALA A 70 -2.04 2.32 12.76
C ALA A 70 -2.47 1.43 11.57
N VAL A 71 -2.06 0.16 11.57
CA VAL A 71 -2.41 -0.79 10.51
C VAL A 71 -3.89 -1.19 10.60
N ILE A 72 -4.41 -1.39 11.82
CA ILE A 72 -5.84 -1.67 12.05
C ILE A 72 -6.71 -0.50 11.61
N GLU A 73 -6.31 0.74 11.91
CA GLU A 73 -7.01 1.94 11.48
C GLU A 73 -7.04 2.02 9.95
N ASN A 74 -5.90 1.83 9.29
CA ASN A 74 -5.83 1.80 7.84
C ASN A 74 -6.81 0.76 7.22
N ARG A 75 -6.86 -0.46 7.77
CA ARG A 75 -7.82 -1.50 7.35
C ARG A 75 -9.26 -1.09 7.60
N THR A 76 -9.55 -0.47 8.74
CA THR A 76 -10.89 -0.03 9.13
C THR A 76 -11.41 1.05 8.19
N VAL A 77 -10.55 2.03 7.86
CA VAL A 77 -10.85 3.05 6.85
C VAL A 77 -11.11 2.40 5.50
N HIS A 78 -10.30 1.43 5.07
CA HIS A 78 -10.52 0.72 3.81
C HIS A 78 -11.81 -0.11 3.78
N LEU A 79 -12.24 -0.70 4.90
CA LEU A 79 -13.50 -1.44 4.98
C LEU A 79 -14.72 -0.51 4.93
N THR A 80 -14.64 0.65 5.58
CA THR A 80 -15.78 1.54 5.79
C THR A 80 -15.93 2.58 4.68
N LYS A 81 -14.82 3.12 4.18
CA LYS A 81 -14.76 4.19 3.17
C LYS A 81 -14.18 3.72 1.84
N GLY A 82 -13.79 2.45 1.73
CA GLY A 82 -13.09 1.94 0.55
C GLY A 82 -11.79 2.70 0.33
N ARG A 83 -11.48 2.98 -0.95
CA ARG A 83 -10.30 3.74 -1.34
C ARG A 83 -10.42 5.24 -1.09
N GLY A 84 -11.63 5.77 -0.89
CA GLY A 84 -11.87 7.20 -0.68
C GLY A 84 -11.47 7.73 0.70
N GLY A 85 -10.98 6.85 1.59
CA GLY A 85 -10.56 7.26 2.93
C GLY A 85 -9.20 7.96 2.99
N TYR A 86 -8.39 7.85 1.93
CA TYR A 86 -7.10 8.51 1.79
C TYR A 86 -6.93 9.00 0.35
N ASP A 87 -6.38 10.20 0.16
CA ASP A 87 -6.21 10.80 -1.17
C ASP A 87 -5.38 9.90 -2.09
N ILE A 88 -4.23 9.43 -1.58
CA ILE A 88 -3.35 8.47 -2.27
C ILE A 88 -4.10 7.21 -2.74
N CYS A 89 -5.04 6.70 -1.94
CA CYS A 89 -5.80 5.51 -2.27
C CYS A 89 -6.89 5.82 -3.30
N SER A 90 -7.51 7.00 -3.24
CA SER A 90 -8.61 7.41 -4.10
C SER A 90 -8.17 7.65 -5.55
N GLU A 91 -6.91 8.05 -5.75
CA GLU A 91 -6.27 8.26 -7.04
C GLU A 91 -5.47 7.04 -7.53
N CYS A 92 -5.38 5.99 -6.71
CA CYS A 92 -4.56 4.81 -6.99
C CYS A 92 -5.16 3.93 -8.11
N THR A 93 -4.36 3.68 -9.14
CA THR A 93 -4.69 2.84 -10.30
C THR A 93 -4.51 1.34 -10.08
N ARG A 94 -3.89 0.91 -8.96
CA ARG A 94 -3.58 -0.51 -8.69
C ARG A 94 -4.86 -1.32 -8.47
N THR A 95 -4.96 -2.51 -9.07
CA THR A 95 -6.16 -3.36 -8.96
C THR A 95 -6.06 -4.48 -7.91
N GLY A 96 -5.05 -4.46 -7.05
CA GLY A 96 -4.83 -5.45 -5.99
C GLY A 96 -3.59 -6.32 -6.20
N THR A 97 -3.20 -7.08 -5.17
CA THR A 97 -2.09 -8.05 -5.25
C THR A 97 -2.67 -9.42 -5.58
N ALA A 98 -3.09 -9.59 -6.83
CA ALA A 98 -3.21 -10.95 -7.34
C ALA A 98 -1.79 -11.51 -7.39
N PHE A 99 -1.41 -12.30 -6.38
CA PHE A 99 -0.23 -13.16 -6.49
C PHE A 99 -0.48 -14.05 -7.70
N LYS A 100 0.11 -13.70 -8.85
CA LYS A 100 0.24 -14.61 -9.98
C LYS A 100 1.23 -15.67 -9.52
N PHE A 101 0.72 -16.80 -9.08
CA PHE A 101 1.48 -18.05 -9.05
C PHE A 101 1.79 -18.46 -10.48
#